data_AF-A0A5B7TWQ2-F1
#
_entry.id   AF-A0A5B7TWQ2-F1
#
_cell.length_a   1.000
_cell.length_b   1.000
_cell.length_c   1.000
_cell.angle_alpha   90.00
_cell.angle_beta   90.00
_cell.angle_gamma   90.00
#
_symmetry.space_group_name_H-M   'P 1'
#
loop_
_entity.id
_entity.type
_entity.pdbx_description
1 polymer ?
#
loop_
_entity_poly.entity_id
_entity_poly.type
_entity_poly.pdbx_seq_one_letter_code
_entity_poly.pdbx_strand_id
1 'polypeptide(L)'
;MKNLKKSKHQTKGNHYFVNRILLLTIALFTTILVFNACSKDDILNPTGNCGNSSWAEQVEKEITAWSNAATAYSQDPTTTNCNNYKSAGKNYLDALEDIKNCVPSASSNDFKKAIEDAKNELDAMNCQ
;
A
#
# COMPACT_ATOMS: atom_id res chain seq x y z
N MET A 1 -59.00 24.59 42.99
CA MET A 1 -58.87 23.54 41.97
C MET A 1 -57.48 23.62 41.34
N LYS A 2 -56.74 22.49 41.42
CA LYS A 2 -55.62 22.02 40.56
C LYS A 2 -54.36 22.88 40.41
N ASN A 3 -53.33 22.47 41.14
CA ASN A 3 -51.90 22.81 41.00
C ASN A 3 -51.31 22.27 39.67
N LEU A 4 -50.58 23.11 38.95
CA LEU A 4 -49.75 22.71 37.79
C LEU A 4 -48.33 22.34 38.27
N LYS A 5 -48.03 21.05 38.28
CA LYS A 5 -46.72 20.48 38.62
C LYS A 5 -45.80 20.61 37.40
N LYS A 6 -44.78 21.48 37.47
CA LYS A 6 -43.70 21.58 36.45
C LYS A 6 -42.94 20.25 36.34
N SER A 7 -42.89 19.71 35.13
CA SER A 7 -42.08 18.53 34.77
C SER A 7 -40.60 18.92 34.69
N LYS A 8 -39.74 18.26 35.48
CA LYS A 8 -38.27 18.33 35.35
C LYS A 8 -37.83 17.22 34.39
N HIS A 9 -37.45 17.59 33.17
CA HIS A 9 -36.79 16.70 32.23
C HIS A 9 -35.33 16.51 32.71
N GLN A 10 -34.97 15.31 33.18
CA GLN A 10 -33.61 14.99 33.61
C GLN A 10 -32.76 14.55 32.41
N THR A 11 -31.82 15.41 32.00
CA THR A 11 -30.83 15.14 30.95
C THR A 11 -29.58 14.52 31.58
N LYS A 12 -29.56 13.20 31.80
CA LYS A 12 -28.37 12.47 32.32
C LYS A 12 -27.89 11.32 31.41
N GLY A 13 -28.54 11.06 30.28
CA GLY A 13 -28.20 9.96 29.37
C GLY A 13 -27.06 10.23 28.38
N ASN A 14 -26.69 11.49 28.13
CA ASN A 14 -25.85 11.83 26.98
C ASN A 14 -24.33 11.68 27.23
N HIS A 15 -23.86 11.71 28.48
CA HIS A 15 -22.43 11.70 28.77
C HIS A 15 -21.82 10.28 28.72
N TYR A 16 -22.60 9.25 29.05
CA TYR A 16 -22.16 7.85 29.01
C TYR A 16 -22.15 7.26 27.59
N PHE A 17 -23.05 7.76 26.72
CA PHE A 17 -23.16 7.31 25.34
C PHE A 17 -22.00 7.83 24.46
N VAL A 18 -21.65 9.11 24.60
CA VAL A 18 -20.53 9.72 23.88
C VAL A 18 -19.18 9.12 24.30
N ASN A 19 -19.00 8.82 25.60
CA ASN A 19 -17.76 8.22 26.09
C ASN A 19 -17.58 6.76 25.61
N ARG A 20 -18.67 6.00 25.45
CA ARG A 20 -18.62 4.64 24.88
C ARG A 20 -18.38 4.65 23.38
N ILE A 21 -18.96 5.61 22.64
CA ILE A 21 -18.71 5.78 21.20
C ILE A 21 -17.27 6.25 20.95
N LEU A 22 -16.74 7.17 21.77
CA LEU A 22 -15.37 7.65 21.69
C LEU A 22 -14.34 6.53 21.97
N LEU A 23 -14.63 5.64 22.93
CA LEU A 23 -13.77 4.48 23.20
C LEU A 23 -13.78 3.46 22.05
N LEU A 24 -14.93 3.28 21.37
CA LEU A 24 -15.05 2.39 20.21
C LEU A 24 -14.35 2.95 18.97
N THR A 25 -14.36 4.27 18.76
CA THR A 25 -13.63 4.89 17.64
C THR A 25 -12.12 4.84 17.83
N ILE A 26 -11.62 5.06 19.05
CA ILE A 26 -10.18 4.94 19.35
C ILE A 26 -9.69 3.49 19.14
N ALA A 27 -10.50 2.49 19.50
CA ALA A 27 -10.16 1.07 19.30
C ALA A 27 -10.13 0.66 17.81
N LEU A 28 -10.90 1.32 16.95
CA LEU A 28 -10.92 1.04 15.50
C LEU A 28 -9.71 1.66 14.76
N PHE A 29 -9.19 2.79 15.26
CA PHE A 29 -8.02 3.44 14.66
C PHE A 29 -6.69 2.73 15.01
N THR A 30 -6.60 2.04 16.16
CA THR A 30 -5.36 1.34 16.55
C THR A 30 -5.12 0.05 15.76
N THR A 31 -6.16 -0.59 15.21
CA THR A 31 -6.00 -1.81 14.39
C THR A 31 -5.39 -1.57 13.02
N ILE A 32 -5.46 -0.34 12.49
CA ILE A 32 -4.91 -0.01 11.16
C ILE A 32 -3.38 0.17 11.23
N LEU A 33 -2.83 0.56 12.39
CA LEU A 33 -1.40 0.80 12.55
C LEU A 33 -0.56 -0.49 12.68
N VAL A 34 -1.19 -1.63 12.96
CA VAL A 34 -0.48 -2.91 13.17
C VAL A 34 -0.09 -3.61 11.86
N PHE A 35 -0.59 -3.14 10.70
CA PHE A 35 -0.21 -3.68 9.39
C PHE A 35 1.11 -3.11 8.84
N ASN A 36 1.77 -2.16 9.52
CA ASN A 36 3.12 -1.70 9.16
C ASN A 36 4.24 -2.57 9.76
N ALA A 37 3.90 -3.67 10.43
CA ALA A 37 4.88 -4.67 10.87
C ALA A 37 5.26 -5.59 9.70
N CYS A 38 6.01 -5.06 8.73
CA CYS A 38 6.88 -5.88 7.91
C CYS A 38 7.99 -6.40 8.84
N SER A 39 7.69 -7.50 9.54
CA SER A 39 8.62 -8.19 10.42
C SER A 39 9.80 -8.66 9.57
N LYS A 40 11.01 -8.22 9.93
CA LYS A 40 12.28 -8.77 9.46
C LYS A 40 12.50 -10.16 10.10
N ASP A 41 11.52 -11.05 9.94
CA ASP A 41 11.63 -12.43 10.40
C ASP A 41 12.10 -13.29 9.24
N ASP A 42 13.41 -13.52 9.32
CA ASP A 42 14.32 -14.27 8.47
C ASP A 42 13.88 -15.75 8.31
N ILE A 43 12.79 -16.00 7.58
CA ILE A 43 12.26 -17.34 7.34
C ILE A 43 12.00 -17.58 5.86
N LEU A 44 12.96 -17.34 4.96
CA LEU A 44 12.93 -17.93 3.60
C LEU A 44 14.35 -18.11 3.03
N ASN A 45 15.07 -19.12 3.51
CA ASN A 45 16.06 -19.78 2.64
C ASN A 45 16.02 -21.29 2.87
N PRO A 46 15.43 -22.00 1.90
CA PRO A 46 16.27 -22.96 1.21
C PRO A 46 16.04 -22.86 -0.31
N THR A 47 17.04 -22.35 -1.03
CA THR A 47 17.24 -22.37 -2.50
C THR A 47 17.02 -21.07 -3.30
N GLY A 48 17.44 -19.92 -2.75
CA GLY A 48 17.63 -18.71 -3.56
C GLY A 48 18.28 -17.55 -2.80
N ASN A 49 18.73 -16.50 -3.51
CA ASN A 49 19.25 -15.24 -2.92
C ASN A 49 18.16 -14.42 -2.19
N CYS A 50 17.10 -15.07 -1.74
CA CYS A 50 15.84 -14.52 -1.23
C CYS A 50 15.90 -14.07 0.22
N GLY A 51 16.84 -14.61 1.00
CA GLY A 51 17.17 -14.13 2.34
C GLY A 51 18.21 -13.00 2.35
N ASN A 52 18.74 -12.61 1.18
CA ASN A 52 19.73 -11.53 1.10
C ASN A 52 19.01 -10.17 1.00
N SER A 53 19.27 -9.24 1.91
CA SER A 53 18.68 -7.89 1.91
C SER A 53 18.94 -7.10 0.62
N SER A 54 19.94 -7.51 -0.17
CA SER A 54 20.31 -6.83 -1.41
C SER A 54 19.19 -6.76 -2.45
N TRP A 55 18.31 -7.76 -2.55
CA TRP A 55 17.19 -7.67 -3.50
C TRP A 55 16.12 -6.69 -3.02
N ALA A 56 15.88 -6.63 -1.70
CA ALA A 56 14.91 -5.70 -1.12
C ALA A 56 15.37 -4.25 -1.33
N GLU A 57 16.66 -3.97 -1.12
CA GLU A 57 17.27 -2.66 -1.42
C GLU A 57 17.14 -2.29 -2.91
N GLN A 58 17.33 -3.25 -3.82
CA GLN A 58 17.15 -3.03 -5.26
C GLN A 58 15.70 -2.71 -5.61
N VAL A 59 14.75 -3.51 -5.13
CA VAL A 59 13.32 -3.28 -5.37
C VAL A 59 12.87 -1.94 -4.76
N GLU A 60 13.33 -1.60 -3.55
CA GLU A 60 13.05 -0.33 -2.88
C GLU A 60 13.59 0.88 -3.67
N LYS A 61 14.80 0.75 -4.20
CA LYS A 61 15.40 1.77 -5.06
C LYS A 61 14.57 1.99 -6.33
N GLU A 62 14.21 0.92 -7.03
CA GLU A 62 13.49 1.04 -8.30
C GLU A 62 12.04 1.50 -8.11
N ILE A 63 11.33 1.10 -7.04
CA ILE A 63 9.98 1.64 -6.75
C ILE A 63 10.02 3.12 -6.36
N THR A 64 11.08 3.56 -5.67
CA THR A 64 11.29 4.97 -5.35
C THR A 64 11.55 5.77 -6.63
N ALA A 65 12.38 5.25 -7.53
CA ALA A 65 12.63 5.86 -8.84
C ALA A 65 11.35 5.97 -9.67
N TRP A 66 10.53 4.91 -9.70
CA TRP A 66 9.25 4.93 -10.41
C TRP A 66 8.26 5.93 -9.79
N SER A 67 8.17 6.00 -8.46
CA SER A 67 7.31 6.96 -7.74
C SER A 67 7.72 8.41 -8.02
N ASN A 68 9.02 8.69 -8.10
CA ASN A 68 9.54 10.00 -8.46
C ASN A 68 9.21 10.34 -9.92
N ALA A 69 9.38 9.40 -10.84
CA ALA A 69 9.03 9.59 -12.25
C ALA A 69 7.51 9.78 -12.44
N ALA A 70 6.68 9.09 -11.65
CA ALA A 70 5.23 9.26 -11.63
C ALA A 70 4.85 10.68 -11.19
N THR A 71 5.51 11.18 -10.15
CA THR A 71 5.31 12.56 -9.67
C THR A 71 5.72 13.57 -10.73
N ALA A 72 6.89 13.39 -11.37
CA ALA A 72 7.37 14.27 -12.43
C ALA A 72 6.42 14.29 -13.64
N TYR A 73 5.95 13.13 -14.10
CA TYR A 73 5.00 13.04 -15.20
C TYR A 73 3.63 13.63 -14.85
N SER A 74 3.16 13.43 -13.62
CA SER A 74 1.91 14.04 -13.15
C SER A 74 1.99 15.57 -13.06
N GLN A 75 3.16 16.13 -12.76
CA GLN A 75 3.37 17.57 -12.67
C GLN A 75 3.61 18.20 -14.06
N ASP A 76 4.31 17.48 -14.93
CA ASP A 76 4.68 17.93 -16.27
C ASP A 76 4.57 16.76 -17.27
N PRO A 77 3.41 16.59 -17.94
CA PRO A 77 3.13 15.44 -18.80
C PRO A 77 3.76 15.57 -20.20
N THR A 78 5.05 15.88 -20.25
CA THR A 78 5.82 15.90 -21.50
C THR A 78 6.16 14.49 -21.98
N THR A 79 6.44 14.35 -23.28
CA THR A 79 6.94 13.11 -23.88
C THR A 79 8.14 12.54 -23.11
N THR A 80 9.06 13.41 -22.68
CA THR A 80 10.24 13.04 -21.88
C THR A 80 9.85 12.44 -20.53
N ASN A 81 8.96 13.10 -19.77
CA ASN A 81 8.56 12.59 -18.47
C ASN A 81 7.68 11.34 -18.57
N CYS A 82 6.87 11.20 -19.61
CA CYS A 82 6.15 9.97 -19.92
C CYS A 82 7.12 8.80 -20.16
N ASN A 83 8.13 9.02 -21.01
CA ASN A 83 9.15 8.01 -21.29
C ASN A 83 9.96 7.64 -20.04
N ASN A 84 10.28 8.62 -19.19
CA ASN A 84 10.95 8.38 -17.91
C ASN A 84 10.07 7.55 -16.96
N TYR A 85 8.78 7.86 -16.86
CA TYR A 85 7.82 7.08 -16.08
C TYR A 85 7.72 5.63 -16.58
N LYS A 86 7.57 5.45 -17.90
CA LYS A 86 7.52 4.13 -18.56
C LYS A 86 8.79 3.33 -18.30
N SER A 87 9.97 3.94 -18.49
CA SER A 87 11.25 3.28 -18.26
C SER A 87 11.46 2.92 -16.79
N ALA A 88 11.14 3.82 -15.86
CA ALA A 88 11.30 3.55 -14.43
C ALA A 88 10.36 2.44 -13.93
N GLY A 89 9.12 2.39 -14.46
CA GLY A 89 8.18 1.31 -14.17
C GLY A 89 8.68 -0.04 -14.67
N LYS A 90 9.28 -0.09 -15.87
CA LYS A 90 9.89 -1.33 -16.39
C LYS A 90 11.06 -1.80 -15.54
N ASN A 91 11.95 -0.89 -15.12
CA ASN A 91 13.07 -1.24 -14.25
C ASN A 91 12.59 -1.83 -12.91
N TYR A 92 11.52 -1.30 -12.33
CA TYR A 92 10.90 -1.87 -11.13
C TYR A 92 10.36 -3.29 -11.38
N LEU A 93 9.66 -3.49 -12.50
CA LEU A 93 9.13 -4.82 -12.87
C LEU A 93 10.25 -5.83 -13.17
N ASP A 94 11.37 -5.39 -13.73
CA ASP A 94 12.55 -6.22 -13.94
C ASP A 94 13.19 -6.62 -12.61
N ALA A 95 13.33 -5.69 -11.66
CA ALA A 95 13.81 -5.98 -10.32
C ALA A 95 12.91 -6.99 -9.57
N LEU A 96 11.59 -6.93 -9.77
CA LEU A 96 10.66 -7.94 -9.27
C LEU A 96 10.81 -9.29 -9.98
N GLU A 97 11.12 -9.30 -11.26
CA GLU A 97 11.33 -10.54 -12.01
C GLU A 97 12.58 -11.29 -11.54
N ASP A 98 13.64 -10.58 -11.16
CA ASP A 98 14.88 -11.16 -10.62
C ASP A 98 14.67 -11.96 -9.33
N ILE A 99 13.62 -11.62 -8.56
CA ILE A 99 13.24 -12.33 -7.34
C ILE A 99 12.13 -13.36 -7.55
N LYS A 100 11.75 -13.70 -8.79
CA LYS A 100 10.66 -14.66 -9.05
C LYS A 100 10.86 -16.03 -8.41
N ASN A 101 12.11 -16.42 -8.16
CA ASN A 101 12.46 -17.68 -7.49
C ASN A 101 12.21 -17.62 -5.96
N CYS A 102 11.98 -16.43 -5.42
CA CYS A 102 11.62 -16.18 -4.02
C CYS A 102 10.11 -16.22 -3.79
N VAL A 103 9.31 -16.20 -4.86
CA VAL A 103 7.87 -16.32 -4.79
C VAL A 103 7.50 -17.80 -4.61
N PRO A 104 6.63 -18.14 -3.64
CA PRO A 104 6.15 -19.51 -3.46
C PRO A 104 5.63 -20.10 -4.77
N SER A 105 5.93 -21.37 -5.05
CA SER A 105 5.57 -22.04 -6.30
C SER A 105 4.07 -21.97 -6.61
N ALA A 106 3.22 -22.03 -5.58
CA ALA A 106 1.77 -21.89 -5.68
C ALA A 106 1.31 -20.56 -6.31
N SER A 107 2.13 -19.50 -6.24
CA SER A 107 1.83 -18.15 -6.75
C SER A 107 2.78 -17.70 -7.87
N SER A 108 3.74 -18.54 -8.28
CA SER A 108 4.79 -18.16 -9.25
C SER A 108 4.21 -17.81 -10.63
N ASN A 109 3.18 -18.53 -11.09
CA ASN A 109 2.55 -18.24 -12.38
C ASN A 109 1.77 -16.93 -12.36
N ASP A 110 0.99 -16.70 -11.30
CA ASP A 110 0.22 -15.45 -11.13
C ASP A 110 1.16 -14.24 -11.01
N PHE A 111 2.29 -14.40 -10.31
CA PHE A 111 3.31 -13.37 -10.19
C PHE A 111 3.95 -13.02 -11.55
N LYS A 112 4.37 -14.03 -12.33
CA LYS A 112 4.93 -13.81 -13.67
C LYS A 112 3.91 -13.15 -14.59
N LYS A 113 2.66 -13.62 -14.55
CA LYS A 113 1.57 -13.04 -15.33
C LYS A 113 1.33 -11.58 -14.96
N ALA A 114 1.30 -11.24 -13.66
CA ALA A 114 1.12 -9.86 -13.22
C ALA A 114 2.26 -8.94 -13.68
N ILE A 115 3.51 -9.42 -13.66
CA ILE A 115 4.66 -8.67 -14.19
C ILE A 115 4.51 -8.47 -15.71
N GLU A 116 4.17 -9.52 -16.45
CA GLU A 116 4.00 -9.44 -17.91
C GLU A 116 2.85 -8.50 -18.30
N ASP A 117 1.69 -8.63 -17.65
CA ASP A 117 0.53 -7.78 -17.87
C ASP A 117 0.89 -6.30 -17.58
N ALA A 118 1.60 -6.01 -16.49
CA ALA A 118 2.06 -4.66 -16.17
C ALA A 118 3.10 -4.11 -17.17
N LYS A 119 4.03 -4.96 -17.66
CA LYS A 119 4.98 -4.56 -18.72
C LYS A 119 4.22 -4.21 -20.01
N ASN A 120 3.22 -5.01 -20.37
CA ASN A 120 2.37 -4.77 -21.53
C ASN A 120 1.55 -3.47 -21.40
N GLU A 121 1.01 -3.18 -20.21
CA GLU A 121 0.33 -1.91 -19.95
C GLU A 121 1.25 -0.70 -20.13
N LEU A 122 2.46 -0.76 -19.56
CA LEU A 122 3.48 0.27 -19.78
C LEU A 122 3.85 0.38 -21.26
N ASP A 123 3.92 -0.74 -21.98
CA ASP A 123 4.20 -0.74 -23.41
C ASP A 123 3.10 -0.14 -24.27
N ALA A 124 1.85 -0.35 -23.89
CA ALA A 124 0.68 0.26 -24.51
C ALA A 124 0.55 1.76 -24.22
N MET A 125 1.26 2.29 -23.21
CA MET A 125 1.30 3.73 -22.97
C MET A 125 1.91 4.47 -24.17
N ASN A 126 1.15 5.43 -24.67
CA ASN A 126 1.52 6.27 -25.79
C ASN A 126 2.14 7.59 -25.29
N CYS A 127 3.46 7.66 -25.31
CA CYS A 127 4.20 8.88 -24.98
C CYS A 127 4.38 9.72 -26.25
N GLN A 128 3.43 10.61 -26.53
CA GLN A 128 3.49 11.58 -27.62
C GLN A 128 3.50 12.99 -27.06
#